data_AF-A0A921EAV4-F1
#
_entry.id   AF-A0A921EAV4-F1
#
_cell.length_a   1.000
_cell.length_b   1.000
_cell.length_c   1.000
_cell.angle_alpha   90.00
_cell.angle_beta   90.00
_cell.angle_gamma   90.00
#
_symmetry.space_group_name_H-M   'P 1'
#
loop_
_entity.id
_entity.type
_entity.pdbx_description
1 polymer ?
#
loop_
_entity_poly.entity_id
_entity_poly.type
_entity_poly.pdbx_seq_one_letter_code
_entity_poly.pdbx_strand_id
1 'polypeptide(L)'
;MKLTKYALLAAGAVMMASCSSDEPATNAASDNQDAATSTGFAQFDIKLPQASASRAIDSYQEGTADEYAVTNGKIIVFKEAGTEAEATFVCTAELLGMNWTSATTGEITTTSSTVAELSNINLTDASTYAAVIVLNYDNTFQFPSAGQTFGAWSKTPQNSGMILSKDGKSYLTMTNAAKYVSTSAEPAVLVQIDKSKIAQSESAISGSAATIHVQRATAKVTVITSSEAYTPTGAAYTSDKVTIDAWALDITNKTTYPVQVTEGLTTDYAGIWSEDRFFGGTQFARVFWAKDPNYSNNILDQETTEGNFNVIDASAITSAPAKAYCLENTFDVNHMMQGQTTRVVLKGTYRPNGIPENENFYKIGSSTQLWSQDNLQKQVLAKAQDVLQNDTDVTVDLGSVATAKGFHALSEIDIKKADVRVSDDVYAKIATELGLSSASDKSIATYFNGQVYYIARIKHFGDADCPWNIGDPTYGGDNEKYLGRYGMVRNNWYELNVLSVSNPGSPDVPDIKHDTPDDENDYYIQVEVNVLAWAKRVQNVDL
;
A
#
# COMPACT_ATOMS: atom_id res chain seq x y z
N MET A 1 -21.95 -35.62 -45.01
CA MET A 1 -22.15 -36.92 -44.32
C MET A 1 -21.09 -37.06 -43.23
N LYS A 2 -21.47 -36.76 -41.99
CA LYS A 2 -20.95 -37.30 -40.71
C LYS A 2 -21.69 -36.57 -39.59
N LEU A 3 -22.84 -37.14 -39.23
CA LEU A 3 -23.61 -36.86 -38.02
C LEU A 3 -23.07 -37.77 -36.91
N THR A 4 -22.78 -37.21 -35.73
CA THR A 4 -22.70 -37.93 -34.45
C THR A 4 -22.42 -36.92 -33.34
N LYS A 5 -23.05 -36.90 -32.16
CA LYS A 5 -24.23 -37.55 -31.56
C LYS A 5 -24.45 -36.77 -30.26
N TYR A 6 -25.62 -36.19 -30.05
CA TYR A 6 -26.07 -35.80 -28.71
C TYR A 6 -26.45 -37.07 -27.95
N ALA A 7 -26.02 -37.19 -26.70
CA ALA A 7 -26.45 -38.24 -25.78
C ALA A 7 -26.88 -37.61 -24.46
N LEU A 8 -28.19 -37.45 -24.29
CA LEU A 8 -28.86 -37.49 -22.98
C LEU A 8 -28.79 -38.92 -22.43
N LEU A 9 -28.45 -39.09 -21.15
CA LEU A 9 -28.85 -40.22 -20.29
C LEU A 9 -28.61 -39.77 -18.83
N ALA A 10 -29.64 -39.47 -18.03
CA ALA A 10 -30.59 -40.36 -17.35
C ALA A 10 -30.05 -40.97 -16.04
N ALA A 11 -30.71 -40.57 -14.94
CA ALA A 11 -30.84 -41.12 -13.60
C ALA A 11 -29.95 -42.32 -13.17
N GLY A 12 -29.19 -42.09 -12.10
CA GLY A 12 -28.68 -43.14 -11.21
C GLY A 12 -28.81 -42.69 -9.76
N ALA A 13 -29.74 -43.31 -9.02
CA ALA A 13 -29.81 -43.21 -7.58
C ALA A 13 -28.61 -43.95 -6.97
N VAL A 14 -27.76 -43.26 -6.22
CA VAL A 14 -26.76 -43.88 -5.35
C VAL A 14 -27.12 -43.49 -3.92
N MET A 15 -27.51 -44.51 -3.14
CA MET A 15 -27.80 -44.40 -1.72
C MET A 15 -26.53 -44.04 -0.94
N MET A 16 -26.75 -43.33 0.17
CA MET A 16 -25.75 -42.92 1.14
C MET A 16 -24.91 -44.08 1.68
N ALA A 17 -23.62 -43.82 1.88
CA ALA A 17 -22.81 -44.46 2.91
C ALA A 17 -22.03 -43.36 3.64
N SER A 18 -22.29 -43.27 4.94
CA SER A 18 -21.73 -42.35 5.93
C SER A 18 -20.31 -42.75 6.37
N CYS A 19 -19.66 -41.80 7.06
CA CYS A 19 -18.43 -41.88 7.87
C CYS A 19 -17.12 -41.66 7.09
N SER A 20 -16.17 -40.82 7.53
CA SER A 20 -15.87 -40.36 8.90
C SER A 20 -15.14 -39.01 8.85
N SER A 21 -15.47 -38.13 9.78
CA SER A 21 -14.55 -37.14 10.33
C SER A 21 -14.66 -37.24 11.85
N ASP A 22 -13.52 -37.40 12.51
CA ASP A 22 -13.39 -37.64 13.95
C ASP A 22 -14.04 -36.53 14.78
N GLU A 23 -15.03 -36.90 15.60
CA GLU A 23 -15.45 -36.12 16.77
C GLU A 23 -14.64 -36.55 18.00
N PRO A 24 -14.23 -35.62 18.88
CA PRO A 24 -13.99 -35.96 20.27
C PRO A 24 -15.33 -36.06 21.01
N ALA A 25 -15.54 -37.21 21.63
CA ALA A 25 -16.79 -37.64 22.25
C ALA A 25 -17.35 -36.72 23.35
N THR A 26 -18.68 -36.71 23.36
CA THR A 26 -19.64 -36.21 24.35
C THR A 26 -19.40 -36.64 25.79
N ASN A 27 -19.75 -35.77 26.75
CA ASN A 27 -20.32 -36.21 28.04
C ASN A 27 -21.78 -35.76 28.11
N ALA A 28 -22.70 -36.74 28.24
CA ALA A 28 -24.13 -36.54 28.27
C ALA A 28 -24.69 -36.52 29.71
N ALA A 29 -25.51 -35.52 30.01
CA ALA A 29 -26.71 -35.49 30.89
C ALA A 29 -27.09 -33.98 31.02
N SER A 30 -28.33 -33.50 30.87
CA SER A 30 -29.66 -34.06 31.06
C SER A 30 -30.70 -33.21 30.31
N ASP A 31 -31.80 -33.85 29.95
CA ASP A 31 -33.09 -33.34 29.46
C ASP A 31 -33.42 -31.87 29.87
N ASN A 32 -33.29 -30.97 28.90
CA ASN A 32 -34.02 -29.71 28.79
C ASN A 32 -34.03 -29.35 27.31
N GLN A 33 -35.15 -28.83 26.81
CA GLN A 33 -35.30 -28.37 25.43
C GLN A 33 -34.28 -27.26 25.13
N ASP A 34 -33.08 -27.64 24.71
CA ASP A 34 -32.07 -26.72 24.22
C ASP A 34 -32.21 -26.63 22.70
N ALA A 35 -32.44 -25.41 22.23
CA ALA A 35 -33.01 -25.12 20.93
C ALA A 35 -32.14 -25.73 19.81
N ALA A 36 -32.73 -26.61 18.99
CA ALA A 36 -32.00 -27.44 18.03
C ALA A 36 -31.10 -26.61 17.11
N THR A 37 -29.80 -26.59 17.42
CA THR A 37 -28.77 -26.18 16.47
C THR A 37 -28.79 -27.17 15.32
N SER A 38 -28.94 -26.66 14.11
CA SER A 38 -29.10 -27.46 12.89
C SER A 38 -28.11 -27.03 11.83
N THR A 39 -27.90 -27.90 10.86
CA THR A 39 -27.21 -27.55 9.62
C THR A 39 -28.21 -26.95 8.64
N GLY A 40 -27.80 -25.92 7.90
CA GLY A 40 -28.63 -25.27 6.90
C GLY A 40 -27.83 -24.83 5.69
N PHE A 41 -28.43 -24.87 4.51
CA PHE A 41 -27.82 -24.49 3.25
C PHE A 41 -28.33 -23.13 2.82
N ALA A 42 -27.43 -22.23 2.43
CA ALA A 42 -27.77 -20.90 1.98
C ALA A 42 -26.98 -20.52 0.74
N GLN A 43 -27.64 -19.82 -0.20
CA GLN A 43 -26.97 -19.15 -1.30
C GLN A 43 -26.58 -17.73 -0.89
N PHE A 44 -25.42 -17.29 -1.36
CA PHE A 44 -24.91 -15.93 -1.21
C PHE A 44 -24.55 -15.37 -2.59
N ASP A 45 -24.85 -14.10 -2.80
CA ASP A 45 -24.40 -13.39 -3.99
C ASP A 45 -23.18 -12.54 -3.62
N ILE A 46 -22.07 -12.78 -4.30
CA ILE A 46 -20.82 -12.05 -4.11
C ILE A 46 -20.65 -11.05 -5.24
N LYS A 47 -20.32 -9.82 -4.88
CA LYS A 47 -20.08 -8.71 -5.81
C LYS A 47 -18.65 -8.22 -5.64
N LEU A 48 -17.81 -8.44 -6.66
CA LEU A 48 -16.48 -7.82 -6.71
C LEU A 48 -16.62 -6.35 -7.05
N PRO A 49 -15.72 -5.50 -6.52
CA PRO A 49 -15.79 -4.06 -6.74
C PRO A 49 -15.55 -3.70 -8.22
N GLN A 50 -16.30 -2.72 -8.73
CA GLN A 50 -15.95 -1.85 -9.87
C GLN A 50 -15.96 -0.40 -9.40
N ALA A 51 -15.42 0.48 -10.23
CA ALA A 51 -15.42 1.93 -10.07
C ALA A 51 -16.71 2.51 -9.49
N SER A 52 -16.59 3.42 -8.52
CA SER A 52 -17.55 4.50 -8.31
C SER A 52 -17.47 5.47 -9.50
N ALA A 53 -18.62 5.88 -10.01
CA ALA A 53 -18.74 6.72 -11.22
C ALA A 53 -18.48 8.22 -10.97
N SER A 54 -18.06 8.63 -9.77
CA SER A 54 -18.14 10.04 -9.34
C SER A 54 -16.82 10.79 -9.16
N ARG A 55 -15.64 10.16 -9.33
CA ARG A 55 -14.36 10.89 -9.33
C ARG A 55 -13.85 11.00 -10.76
N ALA A 56 -13.94 12.20 -11.32
CA ALA A 56 -13.76 12.51 -12.73
C ALA A 56 -12.28 12.45 -13.17
N ILE A 57 -11.84 11.33 -13.74
CA ILE A 57 -10.76 11.27 -14.76
C ILE A 57 -11.14 10.16 -15.76
N ASP A 58 -11.24 10.53 -17.05
CA ASP A 58 -11.92 9.81 -18.12
C ASP A 58 -11.07 8.68 -18.78
N SER A 59 -10.19 8.04 -18.01
CA SER A 59 -9.35 6.93 -18.49
C SER A 59 -9.24 5.82 -17.44
N TYR A 60 -10.29 5.02 -17.33
CA TYR A 60 -10.28 3.83 -16.47
C TYR A 60 -9.28 2.80 -17.00
N GLN A 61 -8.13 2.66 -16.35
CA GLN A 61 -7.20 1.56 -16.59
C GLN A 61 -7.72 0.25 -15.98
N GLU A 62 -7.47 -0.87 -16.64
CA GLU A 62 -7.98 -2.18 -16.24
C GLU A 62 -7.03 -2.88 -15.26
N GLY A 63 -7.59 -3.51 -14.23
CA GLY A 63 -6.85 -4.53 -13.50
C GLY A 63 -6.63 -5.77 -14.37
N THR A 64 -5.57 -6.53 -14.11
CA THR A 64 -5.27 -7.74 -14.88
C THR A 64 -6.23 -8.88 -14.54
N ALA A 65 -6.47 -9.83 -15.44
CA ALA A 65 -7.32 -11.00 -15.19
C ALA A 65 -6.98 -11.72 -13.87
N ASP A 66 -5.69 -11.82 -13.54
CA ASP A 66 -5.20 -12.46 -12.31
C ASP A 66 -5.58 -11.68 -11.03
N GLU A 67 -5.70 -10.35 -11.09
CA GLU A 67 -6.14 -9.52 -9.95
C GLU A 67 -7.62 -9.75 -9.59
N TYR A 68 -8.41 -10.36 -10.50
CA TYR A 68 -9.82 -10.72 -10.31
C TYR A 68 -10.04 -12.22 -10.17
N ALA A 69 -9.00 -13.03 -10.37
CA ALA A 69 -9.14 -14.47 -10.32
C ALA A 69 -9.43 -14.90 -8.87
N VAL A 70 -10.45 -15.73 -8.70
CA VAL A 70 -10.82 -16.31 -7.40
C VAL A 70 -10.56 -17.80 -7.44
N THR A 71 -9.71 -18.28 -6.54
CA THR A 71 -9.29 -19.69 -6.49
C THR A 71 -9.95 -20.50 -5.39
N ASN A 72 -10.36 -19.84 -4.30
CA ASN A 72 -11.05 -20.44 -3.17
C ASN A 72 -11.85 -19.36 -2.42
N GLY A 73 -12.75 -19.79 -1.54
CA GLY A 73 -13.55 -18.88 -0.73
C GLY A 73 -14.20 -19.58 0.46
N LYS A 74 -14.31 -18.86 1.57
CA LYS A 74 -15.02 -19.26 2.78
C LYS A 74 -15.99 -18.18 3.23
N ILE A 75 -17.05 -18.59 3.90
CA ILE A 75 -17.92 -17.70 4.67
C ILE A 75 -17.69 -17.94 6.17
N ILE A 76 -17.65 -16.85 6.92
CA ILE A 76 -17.51 -16.81 8.37
C ILE A 76 -18.80 -16.24 8.91
N VAL A 77 -19.52 -17.00 9.72
CA VAL A 77 -20.82 -16.61 10.27
C VAL A 77 -20.68 -16.23 11.74
N PHE A 78 -21.30 -15.11 12.09
CA PHE A 78 -21.41 -14.61 13.45
C PHE A 78 -22.89 -14.53 13.85
N LYS A 79 -23.19 -14.82 15.12
CA LYS A 79 -24.48 -14.53 15.74
C LYS A 79 -24.46 -13.07 16.19
N GLU A 80 -25.43 -12.30 15.74
CA GLU A 80 -25.51 -10.87 16.04
C GLU A 80 -25.74 -10.60 17.53
N ALA A 81 -25.29 -9.42 17.98
CA ALA A 81 -25.42 -8.91 19.34
C ALA A 81 -25.88 -7.44 19.32
N GLY A 82 -25.75 -6.72 20.44
CA GLY A 82 -26.13 -5.31 20.51
C GLY A 82 -25.32 -4.41 19.56
N THR A 83 -24.07 -4.80 19.30
CA THR A 83 -23.18 -4.15 18.34
C THR A 83 -22.52 -5.18 17.42
N GLU A 84 -21.99 -4.72 16.29
CA GLU A 84 -21.25 -5.57 15.36
C GLU A 84 -20.00 -6.20 16.01
N ALA A 85 -19.27 -5.42 16.80
CA ALA A 85 -18.06 -5.86 17.49
C ALA A 85 -18.31 -6.99 18.51
N GLU A 86 -19.51 -7.06 19.08
CA GLU A 86 -19.94 -8.08 20.05
C GLU A 86 -20.49 -9.35 19.39
N ALA A 87 -20.71 -9.36 18.08
CA ALA A 87 -21.22 -10.53 17.37
C ALA A 87 -20.28 -11.73 17.59
N THR A 88 -20.81 -12.90 17.94
CA THR A 88 -20.01 -14.06 18.34
C THR A 88 -19.87 -15.07 17.22
N PHE A 89 -18.66 -15.62 17.04
CA PHE A 89 -18.38 -16.59 15.99
C PHE A 89 -19.24 -17.86 16.13
N VAL A 90 -19.80 -18.34 15.02
CA VAL A 90 -20.69 -19.51 14.94
C VAL A 90 -20.03 -20.64 14.15
N CYS A 91 -19.68 -20.38 12.89
CA CYS A 91 -19.08 -21.38 12.02
C CYS A 91 -18.32 -20.74 10.86
N THR A 92 -17.41 -21.51 10.26
CA THR A 92 -16.80 -21.21 8.97
C THR A 92 -17.19 -22.32 8.00
N ALA A 93 -17.57 -21.97 6.78
CA ALA A 93 -17.99 -22.92 5.75
C ALA A 93 -17.33 -22.59 4.40
N GLU A 94 -17.06 -23.62 3.60
CA GLU A 94 -16.55 -23.45 2.23
C GLU A 94 -17.63 -22.87 1.31
N LEU A 95 -17.21 -22.01 0.39
CA LEU A 95 -18.05 -21.51 -0.69
C LEU A 95 -17.99 -22.45 -1.88
N LEU A 96 -19.10 -23.11 -2.18
CA LEU A 96 -19.23 -24.10 -3.24
C LEU A 96 -19.93 -23.53 -4.47
N GLY A 97 -19.52 -24.01 -5.65
CA GLY A 97 -20.18 -23.68 -6.91
C GLY A 97 -20.00 -22.23 -7.36
N MET A 98 -18.92 -21.56 -6.96
CA MET A 98 -18.62 -20.19 -7.40
C MET A 98 -18.45 -20.14 -8.93
N ASN A 99 -19.46 -19.62 -9.62
CA ASN A 99 -19.46 -19.40 -11.05
C ASN A 99 -19.46 -17.89 -11.33
N TRP A 100 -18.29 -17.37 -11.69
CA TRP A 100 -18.10 -15.94 -11.91
C TRP A 100 -18.63 -15.49 -13.28
N THR A 101 -19.49 -14.48 -13.24
CA THR A 101 -20.06 -13.84 -14.43
C THR A 101 -19.71 -12.35 -14.43
N SER A 102 -19.45 -11.78 -15.60
CA SER A 102 -19.26 -10.33 -15.74
C SER A 102 -20.58 -9.62 -15.44
N ALA A 103 -20.52 -8.55 -14.67
CA ALA A 103 -21.66 -7.67 -14.48
C ALA A 103 -21.80 -6.71 -15.67
N THR A 104 -23.04 -6.36 -16.03
CA THR A 104 -23.36 -5.57 -17.23
C THR A 104 -23.41 -4.06 -17.00
N THR A 105 -23.36 -3.58 -15.75
CA THR A 105 -23.56 -2.16 -15.41
C THR A 105 -23.02 -1.79 -14.00
N GLY A 106 -22.41 -0.61 -13.87
CA GLY A 106 -22.18 0.09 -12.59
C GLY A 106 -20.92 -0.30 -11.80
N GLU A 107 -20.97 -0.09 -10.47
CA GLU A 107 -19.88 -0.27 -9.48
C GLU A 107 -19.53 -1.74 -9.11
N ILE A 108 -19.91 -2.71 -9.94
CA ILE A 108 -19.69 -4.15 -9.73
C ILE A 108 -19.07 -4.74 -10.98
N THR A 109 -17.95 -5.47 -10.86
CA THR A 109 -17.20 -6.02 -12.00
C THR A 109 -17.66 -7.41 -12.36
N THR A 110 -17.77 -8.27 -11.36
CA THR A 110 -18.18 -9.65 -11.51
C THR A 110 -19.02 -10.07 -10.34
N THR A 111 -19.98 -10.94 -10.63
CA THR A 111 -20.87 -11.53 -9.64
C THR A 111 -20.75 -13.04 -9.66
N SER A 112 -20.89 -13.65 -8.50
CA SER A 112 -21.08 -15.10 -8.36
C SER A 112 -22.16 -15.36 -7.34
N SER A 113 -23.06 -16.29 -7.67
CA SER A 113 -23.88 -16.95 -6.65
C SER A 113 -23.11 -18.19 -6.19
N THR A 114 -23.12 -18.46 -4.89
CA THR A 114 -22.39 -19.58 -4.27
C THR A 114 -23.22 -20.15 -3.14
N VAL A 115 -23.07 -21.44 -2.87
CA VAL A 115 -23.76 -22.12 -1.76
C VAL A 115 -22.77 -22.39 -0.63
N ALA A 116 -23.24 -22.29 0.61
CA ALA A 116 -22.51 -22.77 1.78
C ALA A 116 -23.43 -23.59 2.69
N GLU A 117 -22.85 -24.61 3.33
CA GLU A 117 -23.46 -25.40 4.39
C GLU A 117 -23.06 -24.80 5.75
N LEU A 118 -24.01 -24.15 6.41
CA LEU A 118 -23.82 -23.46 7.67
C LEU A 118 -24.15 -24.40 8.83
N SER A 119 -23.20 -24.59 9.74
CA SER A 119 -23.40 -25.36 10.98
C SER A 119 -23.73 -24.44 12.16
N ASN A 120 -24.33 -25.02 13.21
CA ASN A 120 -24.65 -24.33 14.47
C ASN A 120 -25.62 -23.13 14.32
N ILE A 121 -26.50 -23.17 13.31
CA ILE A 121 -27.52 -22.16 13.10
C ILE A 121 -28.84 -22.62 13.73
N ASN A 122 -29.50 -21.72 14.44
CA ASN A 122 -30.83 -21.93 14.97
C ASN A 122 -31.88 -21.22 14.11
N LEU A 123 -32.68 -22.01 13.40
CA LEU A 123 -33.73 -21.50 12.51
C LEU A 123 -35.06 -21.25 13.24
N THR A 124 -35.20 -21.73 14.47
CA THR A 124 -36.46 -21.75 15.22
C THR A 124 -36.58 -20.66 16.27
N ASP A 125 -35.47 -20.11 16.73
CA ASP A 125 -35.44 -19.04 17.74
C ASP A 125 -35.42 -17.64 17.11
N ALA A 126 -35.24 -16.61 17.94
CA ALA A 126 -35.13 -15.21 17.50
C ALA A 126 -33.69 -14.79 17.11
N SER A 127 -32.72 -15.71 17.11
CA SER A 127 -31.33 -15.38 16.79
C SER A 127 -31.20 -14.88 15.35
N THR A 128 -30.44 -13.80 15.16
CA THR A 128 -30.02 -13.28 13.85
C THR A 128 -28.54 -13.54 13.64
N TYR A 129 -28.15 -13.61 12.36
CA TYR A 129 -26.81 -14.01 11.95
C TYR A 129 -26.33 -13.07 10.85
N ALA A 130 -25.03 -12.78 10.85
CA ALA A 130 -24.38 -11.98 9.83
C ALA A 130 -23.05 -12.63 9.42
N ALA A 131 -22.52 -12.26 8.26
CA ALA A 131 -21.37 -12.94 7.69
C ALA A 131 -20.30 -12.03 7.09
N VAL A 132 -19.07 -12.56 7.10
CA VAL A 132 -17.94 -12.13 6.27
C VAL A 132 -17.59 -13.22 5.27
N ILE A 133 -17.30 -12.85 4.03
CA ILE A 133 -16.68 -13.73 3.05
C ILE A 133 -15.18 -13.43 2.99
N VAL A 134 -14.38 -14.48 2.84
CA VAL A 134 -12.95 -14.40 2.55
C VAL A 134 -12.68 -15.17 1.25
N LEU A 135 -12.15 -14.49 0.25
CA LEU A 135 -11.73 -15.07 -1.02
C LEU A 135 -10.21 -15.04 -1.13
N ASN A 136 -9.63 -15.99 -1.87
CA ASN A 136 -8.19 -16.07 -2.13
C ASN A 136 -7.37 -16.01 -0.83
N TYR A 137 -7.45 -17.07 -0.04
CA TYR A 137 -6.67 -17.22 1.19
C TYR A 137 -5.71 -18.42 1.07
N ASP A 138 -4.61 -18.39 1.82
CA ASP A 138 -3.73 -19.54 2.02
C ASP A 138 -3.82 -20.04 3.48
N ASN A 139 -2.93 -20.96 3.86
CA ASN A 139 -2.90 -21.53 5.20
C ASN A 139 -2.40 -20.55 6.29
N THR A 140 -1.96 -19.34 5.92
CA THR A 140 -1.50 -18.31 6.86
C THR A 140 -2.63 -17.38 7.31
N PHE A 141 -3.75 -17.35 6.58
CA PHE A 141 -4.92 -16.56 6.98
C PHE A 141 -5.56 -17.13 8.26
N GLN A 142 -5.66 -16.31 9.30
CA GLN A 142 -6.24 -16.75 10.58
C GLN A 142 -7.75 -16.50 10.62
N PHE A 143 -8.50 -17.59 10.63
CA PHE A 143 -9.95 -17.59 10.86
C PHE A 143 -10.28 -17.42 12.35
N PRO A 144 -11.49 -16.94 12.70
CA PRO A 144 -11.88 -16.79 14.10
C PRO A 144 -11.97 -18.13 14.82
N SER A 145 -11.68 -18.09 16.12
CA SER A 145 -11.78 -19.24 17.02
C SER A 145 -13.15 -19.30 17.71
N ALA A 146 -13.53 -20.48 18.23
CA ALA A 146 -14.78 -20.67 18.97
C ALA A 146 -14.92 -19.65 20.12
N GLY A 147 -16.08 -19.00 20.20
CA GLY A 147 -16.38 -17.98 21.22
C GLY A 147 -15.72 -16.61 20.99
N GLN A 148 -14.89 -16.44 19.96
CA GLN A 148 -14.31 -15.14 19.61
C GLN A 148 -15.38 -14.21 19.05
N THR A 149 -15.34 -12.93 19.45
CA THR A 149 -16.21 -11.91 18.87
C THR A 149 -15.65 -11.38 17.55
N PHE A 150 -16.51 -10.81 16.72
CA PHE A 150 -16.09 -10.14 15.49
C PHE A 150 -15.11 -9.00 15.77
N GLY A 151 -15.35 -8.17 16.78
CA GLY A 151 -14.44 -7.09 17.15
C GLY A 151 -13.05 -7.58 17.57
N ALA A 152 -12.96 -8.72 18.26
CA ALA A 152 -11.68 -9.31 18.62
C ALA A 152 -10.94 -9.90 17.39
N TRP A 153 -11.65 -10.63 16.54
CA TRP A 153 -11.05 -11.23 15.34
C TRP A 153 -10.67 -10.20 14.28
N SER A 154 -11.57 -9.28 13.95
CA SER A 154 -11.38 -8.25 12.92
C SER A 154 -10.20 -7.33 13.23
N LYS A 155 -9.83 -7.18 14.51
CA LYS A 155 -8.68 -6.38 14.97
C LYS A 155 -7.47 -7.24 15.36
N THR A 156 -7.39 -8.49 14.89
CA THR A 156 -6.18 -9.32 15.05
C THR A 156 -5.24 -9.12 13.85
N PRO A 157 -4.06 -8.51 14.02
CA PRO A 157 -3.12 -8.29 12.91
C PRO A 157 -2.72 -9.60 12.23
N GLN A 158 -2.75 -9.61 10.90
CA GLN A 158 -2.34 -10.71 10.03
C GLN A 158 -1.11 -10.30 9.24
N ASN A 159 -0.20 -11.26 8.99
CA ASN A 159 0.99 -11.03 8.15
C ASN A 159 0.63 -10.98 6.65
N SER A 160 1.62 -10.79 5.79
CA SER A 160 1.53 -10.51 4.35
C SER A 160 0.88 -11.58 3.45
N GLY A 161 0.19 -12.58 4.00
CA GLY A 161 -0.59 -13.60 3.27
C GLY A 161 -1.78 -13.07 2.47
N MET A 162 -1.92 -11.74 2.35
CA MET A 162 -2.95 -11.08 1.54
C MET A 162 -2.55 -10.92 0.06
N ILE A 163 -1.24 -11.05 -0.24
CA ILE A 163 -0.67 -11.01 -1.59
C ILE A 163 -0.10 -12.39 -1.90
N LEU A 164 -0.90 -13.23 -2.57
CA LEU A 164 -0.55 -14.62 -2.82
C LEU A 164 0.17 -14.76 -4.16
N SER A 165 1.36 -15.36 -4.15
CA SER A 165 2.09 -15.69 -5.38
C SER A 165 1.87 -17.16 -5.74
N LYS A 166 1.29 -17.41 -6.91
CA LYS A 166 1.04 -18.77 -7.41
C LYS A 166 1.25 -18.81 -8.92
N ASP A 167 2.07 -19.74 -9.40
CA ASP A 167 2.38 -19.95 -10.82
C ASP A 167 2.86 -18.68 -11.55
N GLY A 168 3.65 -17.85 -10.87
CA GLY A 168 4.14 -16.56 -11.40
C GLY A 168 3.10 -15.45 -11.46
N LYS A 169 1.92 -15.65 -10.87
CA LYS A 169 0.80 -14.68 -10.81
C LYS A 169 0.51 -14.25 -9.38
N SER A 170 -0.02 -13.05 -9.24
CA SER A 170 -0.48 -12.52 -7.95
C SER A 170 -2.00 -12.65 -7.82
N TYR A 171 -2.45 -13.39 -6.81
CA TYR A 171 -3.85 -13.46 -6.38
C TYR A 171 -3.99 -12.64 -5.11
N LEU A 172 -5.12 -11.94 -4.97
CA LEU A 172 -5.31 -10.97 -3.90
C LEU A 172 -6.44 -11.42 -3.01
N THR A 173 -6.19 -11.50 -1.70
CA THR A 173 -7.22 -11.79 -0.70
C THR A 173 -8.29 -10.70 -0.76
N MET A 174 -9.55 -11.12 -0.70
CA MET A 174 -10.68 -10.19 -0.67
C MET A 174 -11.60 -10.54 0.48
N THR A 175 -12.09 -9.51 1.17
CA THR A 175 -13.08 -9.65 2.24
C THR A 175 -14.23 -8.69 2.05
N ASN A 176 -15.27 -8.76 2.89
CA ASN A 176 -16.34 -7.77 2.89
C ASN A 176 -15.79 -6.34 2.87
N ALA A 177 -16.43 -5.49 2.07
CA ALA A 177 -16.22 -4.06 2.08
C ALA A 177 -17.01 -3.42 3.22
N ALA A 178 -16.43 -2.43 3.90
CA ALA A 178 -17.17 -1.64 4.87
C ALA A 178 -18.21 -0.76 4.15
N LYS A 179 -19.44 -0.76 4.67
CA LYS A 179 -20.58 0.00 4.17
C LYS A 179 -20.85 1.18 5.09
N TYR A 180 -20.85 2.38 4.55
CA TYR A 180 -21.35 3.57 5.24
C TYR A 180 -22.82 3.38 5.65
N VAL A 181 -23.14 3.76 6.89
CA VAL A 181 -24.47 3.59 7.48
C VAL A 181 -25.15 4.95 7.67
N SER A 182 -24.55 5.82 8.47
CA SER A 182 -25.04 7.17 8.74
C SER A 182 -23.92 8.06 9.29
N THR A 183 -24.20 9.34 9.51
CA THR A 183 -23.26 10.29 10.10
C THR A 183 -22.94 10.01 11.58
N SER A 184 -23.72 9.16 12.25
CA SER A 184 -23.64 8.93 13.70
C SER A 184 -23.33 7.49 14.09
N ALA A 185 -23.04 6.62 13.11
CA ALA A 185 -22.77 5.21 13.33
C ALA A 185 -21.51 4.80 12.56
N GLU A 186 -20.72 3.92 13.15
CA GLU A 186 -19.59 3.33 12.43
C GLU A 186 -20.08 2.53 11.21
N PRO A 187 -19.32 2.53 10.11
CA PRO A 187 -19.59 1.67 8.97
C PRO A 187 -19.64 0.20 9.34
N ALA A 188 -20.52 -0.54 8.66
CA ALA A 188 -20.73 -1.96 8.91
C ALA A 188 -19.95 -2.86 7.95
N VAL A 189 -19.35 -3.93 8.44
CA VAL A 189 -18.62 -4.92 7.63
C VAL A 189 -19.41 -6.23 7.50
N LEU A 190 -20.03 -6.68 8.58
CA LEU A 190 -20.93 -7.82 8.64
C LEU A 190 -22.18 -7.55 7.80
N VAL A 191 -22.55 -8.54 7.00
CA VAL A 191 -23.79 -8.51 6.21
C VAL A 191 -24.77 -9.50 6.82
N GLN A 192 -25.93 -9.00 7.23
CA GLN A 192 -27.01 -9.80 7.78
C GLN A 192 -27.47 -10.89 6.79
N ILE A 193 -27.68 -12.10 7.32
CA ILE A 193 -28.20 -13.26 6.61
C ILE A 193 -29.72 -13.30 6.79
N ASP A 194 -30.46 -13.33 5.69
CA ASP A 194 -31.90 -13.60 5.70
C ASP A 194 -32.13 -15.07 6.09
N LYS A 195 -32.46 -15.28 7.37
CA LYS A 195 -32.73 -16.60 7.94
C LYS A 195 -33.84 -17.36 7.22
N SER A 196 -34.80 -16.65 6.59
CA SER A 196 -35.88 -17.28 5.82
C SER A 196 -35.42 -17.92 4.51
N LYS A 197 -34.20 -17.59 4.07
CA LYS A 197 -33.55 -18.14 2.85
C LYS A 197 -32.60 -19.30 3.15
N ILE A 198 -32.46 -19.70 4.41
CA ILE A 198 -31.70 -20.89 4.80
C ILE A 198 -32.60 -22.12 4.63
N ALA A 199 -32.17 -23.02 3.75
CA ALA A 199 -32.88 -24.25 3.44
C ALA A 199 -32.30 -25.46 4.19
N GLN A 200 -33.08 -26.51 4.38
CA GLN A 200 -32.62 -27.77 4.98
C GLN A 200 -31.84 -28.67 4.01
N SER A 201 -31.85 -28.33 2.72
CA SER A 201 -31.05 -29.00 1.69
C SER A 201 -30.68 -28.02 0.57
N GLU A 202 -29.57 -28.26 -0.12
CA GLU A 202 -29.11 -27.44 -1.24
C GLU A 202 -30.18 -27.32 -2.35
N SER A 203 -30.91 -28.40 -2.65
CA SER A 203 -31.98 -28.41 -3.65
C SER A 203 -33.20 -27.54 -3.30
N ALA A 204 -33.33 -27.14 -2.03
CA ALA A 204 -34.46 -26.36 -1.53
C ALA A 204 -34.14 -24.85 -1.38
N ILE A 205 -32.94 -24.42 -1.74
CA ILE A 205 -32.55 -23.01 -1.74
C ILE A 205 -33.45 -22.23 -2.71
N SER A 206 -34.02 -21.12 -2.25
CA SER A 206 -34.99 -20.30 -3.02
C SER A 206 -34.60 -18.82 -3.04
N GLY A 207 -33.37 -18.58 -3.51
CA GLY A 207 -32.76 -17.26 -3.64
C GLY A 207 -31.64 -17.03 -2.64
N SER A 208 -31.07 -15.82 -2.72
CA SER A 208 -29.91 -15.43 -1.94
C SER A 208 -30.29 -15.00 -0.53
N ALA A 209 -29.57 -15.52 0.46
CA ALA A 209 -29.70 -15.14 1.86
C ALA A 209 -28.96 -13.83 2.17
N ALA A 210 -27.95 -13.46 1.38
CA ALA A 210 -27.31 -12.14 1.46
C ALA A 210 -26.56 -11.78 0.17
N THR A 211 -26.52 -10.48 -0.13
CA THR A 211 -25.64 -9.91 -1.14
C THR A 211 -24.44 -9.24 -0.48
N ILE A 212 -23.25 -9.76 -0.72
CA ILE A 212 -22.01 -9.35 -0.08
C ILE A 212 -21.10 -8.68 -1.10
N HIS A 213 -20.76 -7.41 -0.84
CA HIS A 213 -19.76 -6.69 -1.63
C HIS A 213 -18.40 -6.94 -0.99
N VAL A 214 -17.45 -7.40 -1.78
CA VAL A 214 -16.07 -7.64 -1.33
C VAL A 214 -15.14 -6.54 -1.82
N GLN A 215 -13.93 -6.52 -1.28
CA GLN A 215 -12.84 -5.66 -1.70
C GLN A 215 -11.51 -6.33 -1.41
N ARG A 216 -10.48 -5.98 -2.19
CA ARG A 216 -9.12 -6.46 -1.95
C ARG A 216 -8.60 -5.96 -0.60
N ALA A 217 -7.82 -6.80 0.07
CA ALA A 217 -7.12 -6.45 1.31
C ALA A 217 -5.82 -5.66 1.07
N THR A 218 -5.52 -5.30 -0.18
CA THR A 218 -4.26 -4.70 -0.62
C THR A 218 -4.52 -3.43 -1.42
N ALA A 219 -3.51 -2.57 -1.53
CA ALA A 219 -3.47 -1.46 -2.46
C ALA A 219 -2.56 -1.79 -3.66
N LYS A 220 -2.77 -1.10 -4.78
CA LYS A 220 -1.96 -1.20 -6.00
C LYS A 220 -1.28 0.13 -6.28
N VAL A 221 -0.02 0.07 -6.70
CA VAL A 221 0.75 1.23 -7.15
C VAL A 221 1.28 1.01 -8.55
N THR A 222 1.13 2.01 -9.42
CA THR A 222 1.82 2.10 -10.71
C THR A 222 2.55 3.43 -10.80
N VAL A 223 3.70 3.44 -11.46
CA VAL A 223 4.48 4.64 -11.71
C VAL A 223 4.61 4.81 -13.22
N ILE A 224 4.24 5.99 -13.71
CA ILE A 224 4.38 6.40 -15.09
C ILE A 224 5.54 7.40 -15.16
N THR A 225 6.51 7.07 -16.00
CA THR A 225 7.64 7.93 -16.35
C THR A 225 7.67 8.17 -17.86
N SER A 226 8.32 9.26 -18.27
CA SER A 226 8.55 9.59 -19.68
C SER A 226 9.51 8.58 -20.32
N SER A 227 9.27 8.22 -21.59
CA SER A 227 10.23 7.45 -22.40
C SER A 227 11.45 8.27 -22.82
N GLU A 228 11.34 9.61 -22.77
CA GLU A 228 12.43 10.55 -23.01
C GLU A 228 12.99 11.11 -21.71
N ALA A 229 14.28 11.48 -21.71
CA ALA A 229 14.90 12.14 -20.57
C ALA A 229 14.23 13.49 -20.26
N TYR A 230 13.92 13.71 -18.99
CA TYR A 230 13.44 15.00 -18.49
C TYR A 230 14.56 16.04 -18.58
N THR A 231 14.15 17.29 -18.81
CA THR A 231 15.04 18.45 -18.65
C THR A 231 14.71 19.08 -17.31
N PRO A 232 15.68 19.17 -16.37
CA PRO A 232 15.42 19.73 -15.06
C PRO A 232 14.91 21.18 -15.11
N THR A 233 13.94 21.51 -14.27
CA THR A 233 13.29 22.84 -14.27
C THR A 233 13.98 23.86 -13.36
N GLY A 234 14.88 23.42 -12.49
CA GLY A 234 15.68 24.29 -11.63
C GLY A 234 16.58 25.20 -12.45
N ALA A 235 16.62 26.48 -12.09
CA ALA A 235 17.27 27.52 -12.89
C ALA A 235 18.75 27.23 -13.24
N ALA A 236 19.47 26.55 -12.33
CA ALA A 236 20.88 26.19 -12.53
C ALA A 236 21.09 24.99 -13.48
N TYR A 237 20.04 24.22 -13.79
CA TYR A 237 20.13 22.88 -14.36
C TYR A 237 19.35 22.69 -15.65
N THR A 238 18.92 23.79 -16.29
CA THR A 238 18.04 23.79 -17.48
C THR A 238 18.66 23.16 -18.74
N SER A 239 19.97 22.89 -18.73
CA SER A 239 20.68 22.19 -19.81
C SER A 239 21.00 20.72 -19.49
N ASP A 240 20.68 20.28 -18.28
CA ASP A 240 20.98 18.93 -17.81
C ASP A 240 19.89 17.95 -18.28
N LYS A 241 20.11 16.66 -18.05
CA LYS A 241 19.16 15.60 -18.38
C LYS A 241 19.01 14.61 -17.24
N VAL A 242 17.82 14.04 -17.09
CA VAL A 242 17.58 12.95 -16.13
C VAL A 242 16.62 11.91 -16.70
N THR A 243 16.95 10.64 -16.54
CA THR A 243 16.06 9.50 -16.81
C THR A 243 15.58 8.91 -15.49
N ILE A 244 14.42 8.26 -15.48
CA ILE A 244 13.88 7.54 -14.33
C ILE A 244 13.47 6.15 -14.81
N ASP A 245 14.28 5.15 -14.47
CA ASP A 245 14.27 3.85 -15.15
C ASP A 245 13.98 2.68 -14.20
N ALA A 246 13.94 2.95 -12.89
CA ALA A 246 13.61 1.96 -11.88
C ALA A 246 12.86 2.57 -10.70
N TRP A 247 12.05 1.78 -10.01
CA TRP A 247 11.36 2.22 -8.81
C TRP A 247 11.00 1.05 -7.88
N ALA A 248 10.79 1.35 -6.60
CA ALA A 248 10.31 0.39 -5.61
C ALA A 248 9.41 1.09 -4.58
N LEU A 249 8.52 0.32 -3.93
CA LEU A 249 7.83 0.76 -2.74
C LEU A 249 8.71 0.55 -1.52
N ASP A 250 8.76 1.57 -0.66
CA ASP A 250 9.47 1.58 0.60
C ASP A 250 8.51 1.89 1.75
N ILE A 251 8.86 1.47 2.96
CA ILE A 251 8.04 1.60 4.17
C ILE A 251 6.65 0.97 3.95
N THR A 252 6.61 -0.27 3.44
CA THR A 252 5.34 -0.99 3.24
C THR A 252 4.97 -1.77 4.51
N ASN A 253 3.71 -1.70 4.92
CA ASN A 253 3.28 -2.35 6.16
C ASN A 253 3.47 -3.89 6.09
N LYS A 254 3.98 -4.50 7.18
CA LYS A 254 4.14 -5.95 7.31
C LYS A 254 2.85 -6.66 7.69
N THR A 255 1.95 -5.95 8.36
CA THR A 255 0.71 -6.51 8.88
C THR A 255 -0.52 -5.74 8.42
N THR A 256 -1.68 -6.39 8.44
CA THR A 256 -2.97 -5.75 8.17
C THR A 256 -4.07 -6.46 8.94
N TYR A 257 -5.23 -5.84 9.09
CA TYR A 257 -6.40 -6.50 9.63
C TYR A 257 -7.14 -7.32 8.56
N PRO A 258 -7.74 -8.47 8.93
CA PRO A 258 -8.41 -9.37 7.99
C PRO A 258 -9.55 -8.69 7.23
N VAL A 259 -10.20 -7.69 7.85
CA VAL A 259 -11.22 -6.84 7.24
C VAL A 259 -10.87 -5.36 7.43
N GLN A 260 -11.58 -4.47 6.74
CA GLN A 260 -11.43 -3.03 6.93
C GLN A 260 -11.94 -2.66 8.33
N VAL A 261 -11.10 -2.05 9.16
CA VAL A 261 -11.47 -1.64 10.53
C VAL A 261 -11.78 -0.15 10.54
N THR A 262 -13.04 0.18 10.84
CA THR A 262 -13.51 1.57 11.01
C THR A 262 -13.82 1.89 12.48
N GLU A 263 -13.99 0.86 13.31
CA GLU A 263 -14.30 1.01 14.74
C GLU A 263 -13.28 1.93 15.44
N GLY A 264 -13.80 2.96 16.12
CA GLY A 264 -13.01 3.93 16.86
C GLY A 264 -12.73 5.21 16.09
N LEU A 265 -12.92 5.24 14.76
CA LEU A 265 -12.73 6.45 13.97
C LEU A 265 -13.69 7.57 14.36
N THR A 266 -14.93 7.27 14.75
CA THR A 266 -15.87 8.28 15.28
C THR A 266 -15.43 8.83 16.63
N THR A 267 -14.68 8.03 17.41
CA THR A 267 -14.11 8.50 18.69
C THR A 267 -12.91 9.42 18.44
N ASP A 268 -12.05 9.04 17.49
CA ASP A 268 -10.86 9.80 17.13
C ASP A 268 -11.22 11.10 16.38
N TYR A 269 -12.23 11.05 15.52
CA TYR A 269 -12.78 12.18 14.80
C TYR A 269 -14.31 12.08 14.65
N ALA A 270 -15.04 12.76 15.53
CA ALA A 270 -16.51 12.73 15.55
C ALA A 270 -17.18 13.16 14.23
N GLY A 271 -16.52 13.99 13.42
CA GLY A 271 -17.03 14.49 12.14
C GLY A 271 -16.80 13.57 10.94
N ILE A 272 -16.02 12.49 11.08
CA ILE A 272 -15.52 11.70 9.94
C ILE A 272 -16.63 11.21 8.99
N TRP A 273 -17.75 10.74 9.54
CA TRP A 273 -18.87 10.20 8.75
C TRP A 273 -19.86 11.26 8.25
N SER A 274 -19.55 12.54 8.46
CA SER A 274 -20.27 13.69 7.87
C SER A 274 -19.55 14.29 6.66
N GLU A 275 -18.35 13.80 6.33
CA GLU A 275 -17.56 14.30 5.21
C GLU A 275 -17.53 13.33 4.04
N ASP A 276 -17.96 13.81 2.88
CA ASP A 276 -18.09 13.03 1.64
C ASP A 276 -16.76 12.44 1.14
N ARG A 277 -15.59 12.92 1.60
CA ARG A 277 -14.30 12.34 1.19
C ARG A 277 -14.10 10.92 1.73
N PHE A 278 -14.72 10.56 2.86
CA PHE A 278 -14.52 9.27 3.52
C PHE A 278 -15.46 8.16 3.06
N PHE A 279 -16.50 8.46 2.28
CA PHE A 279 -17.42 7.45 1.79
C PHE A 279 -18.04 7.85 0.45
N GLY A 280 -18.58 6.88 -0.28
CA GLY A 280 -19.28 7.16 -1.53
C GLY A 280 -19.65 5.92 -2.31
N GLY A 281 -20.46 6.11 -3.34
CA GLY A 281 -20.98 5.04 -4.18
C GLY A 281 -22.50 5.06 -4.24
N THR A 282 -23.03 4.66 -5.39
CA THR A 282 -24.46 4.70 -5.75
C THR A 282 -25.16 3.37 -5.53
N GLN A 283 -24.45 2.25 -5.77
CA GLN A 283 -24.98 0.90 -5.54
C GLN A 283 -24.55 0.36 -4.17
N PHE A 284 -23.36 0.75 -3.73
CA PHE A 284 -22.83 0.40 -2.42
C PHE A 284 -22.04 1.58 -1.86
N ALA A 285 -22.54 2.19 -0.79
CA ALA A 285 -21.87 3.30 -0.11
C ALA A 285 -20.60 2.79 0.60
N ARG A 286 -19.48 2.76 -0.11
CA ARG A 286 -18.19 2.25 0.33
C ARG A 286 -17.49 3.28 1.21
N VAL A 287 -16.67 2.79 2.13
CA VAL A 287 -15.78 3.60 2.96
C VAL A 287 -14.38 3.67 2.37
N PHE A 288 -13.76 4.85 2.42
CA PHE A 288 -12.46 5.17 1.83
C PHE A 288 -11.36 5.45 2.86
N TRP A 289 -11.57 5.11 4.13
CA TRP A 289 -10.56 5.21 5.18
C TRP A 289 -10.72 4.10 6.22
N ALA A 290 -9.66 3.80 6.96
CA ALA A 290 -9.63 2.70 7.92
C ALA A 290 -8.47 2.89 8.91
N LYS A 291 -8.54 2.17 10.03
CA LYS A 291 -7.41 1.98 10.94
C LYS A 291 -6.64 0.72 10.52
N ASP A 292 -5.33 0.85 10.39
CA ASP A 292 -4.44 -0.30 10.24
C ASP A 292 -3.83 -0.71 11.60
N PRO A 293 -3.00 -1.77 11.67
CA PRO A 293 -2.33 -2.16 12.92
C PRO A 293 -1.35 -1.14 13.52
N ASN A 294 -0.90 -0.15 12.74
CA ASN A 294 0.09 0.85 13.14
C ASN A 294 -0.49 2.27 13.28
N TYR A 295 -1.81 2.41 13.22
CA TYR A 295 -2.52 3.68 12.98
C TYR A 295 -2.14 4.85 13.90
N SER A 296 -1.81 4.55 15.16
CA SER A 296 -1.42 5.53 16.16
C SER A 296 -0.10 5.16 16.86
N ASN A 297 0.74 4.36 16.19
CA ASN A 297 2.04 3.97 16.73
C ASN A 297 3.05 5.10 16.51
N ASN A 298 3.86 5.38 17.53
CA ASN A 298 5.00 6.29 17.40
C ASN A 298 6.18 5.55 16.79
N ILE A 299 6.47 5.82 15.51
CA ILE A 299 7.60 5.21 14.78
C ILE A 299 8.72 6.25 14.65
N LEU A 300 9.59 6.31 15.66
CA LEU A 300 10.55 7.41 15.84
C LEU A 300 12.01 7.04 15.54
N ASP A 301 12.27 5.78 15.16
CA ASP A 301 13.61 5.29 14.85
C ASP A 301 13.59 4.15 13.81
N GLN A 302 14.80 3.82 13.33
CA GLN A 302 15.00 2.81 12.30
C GLN A 302 14.61 1.41 12.77
N GLU A 303 14.93 1.03 14.01
CA GLU A 303 14.64 -0.31 14.53
C GLU A 303 13.13 -0.56 14.59
N THR A 304 12.38 0.44 15.05
CA THR A 304 10.92 0.40 15.12
C THR A 304 10.31 0.39 13.72
N THR A 305 10.87 1.17 12.78
CA THR A 305 10.44 1.17 11.38
C THR A 305 10.63 -0.21 10.75
N GLU A 306 11.83 -0.77 10.85
CA GLU A 306 12.15 -2.10 10.32
C GLU A 306 11.39 -3.21 11.06
N GLY A 307 10.97 -3.00 12.30
CA GLY A 307 10.10 -3.92 13.03
C GLY A 307 8.70 -4.04 12.41
N ASN A 308 8.11 -2.93 11.98
CA ASN A 308 6.70 -2.84 11.55
C ASN A 308 6.52 -2.74 10.03
N PHE A 309 7.54 -2.28 9.30
CA PHE A 309 7.49 -2.03 7.86
C PHE A 309 8.64 -2.74 7.14
N ASN A 310 8.44 -3.04 5.86
CA ASN A 310 9.52 -3.43 4.98
C ASN A 310 10.21 -2.18 4.45
N VAL A 311 11.51 -2.07 4.70
CA VAL A 311 12.38 -1.00 4.21
C VAL A 311 13.23 -1.54 3.08
N ILE A 312 13.35 -0.80 1.97
CA ILE A 312 14.12 -1.24 0.81
C ILE A 312 15.62 -1.03 1.01
N ASP A 313 16.39 -1.96 0.46
CA ASP A 313 17.81 -1.76 0.21
C ASP A 313 17.98 -1.05 -1.14
N ALA A 314 18.82 -0.02 -1.21
CA ALA A 314 19.16 0.69 -2.45
C ALA A 314 19.61 -0.25 -3.58
N SER A 315 20.31 -1.33 -3.24
CA SER A 315 20.77 -2.35 -4.18
C SER A 315 19.63 -3.16 -4.80
N ALA A 316 18.45 -3.18 -4.18
CA ALA A 316 17.27 -3.90 -4.69
C ALA A 316 16.57 -3.14 -5.84
N ILE A 317 16.80 -1.83 -6.00
CA ILE A 317 16.17 -1.00 -7.03
C ILE A 317 16.90 -1.19 -8.37
N THR A 318 16.48 -2.22 -9.10
CA THR A 318 17.14 -2.69 -10.34
C THR A 318 16.26 -2.64 -11.58
N SER A 319 14.95 -2.44 -11.42
CA SER A 319 13.99 -2.40 -12.52
C SER A 319 12.83 -1.47 -12.21
N ALA A 320 12.08 -1.07 -13.24
CA ALA A 320 10.76 -0.44 -13.08
C ALA A 320 9.69 -1.54 -13.20
N PRO A 321 9.17 -2.08 -12.08
CA PRO A 321 8.07 -3.02 -12.17
C PRO A 321 6.85 -2.33 -12.78
N ALA A 322 6.08 -3.08 -13.58
CA ALA A 322 4.86 -2.55 -14.19
C ALA A 322 3.81 -2.11 -13.14
N LYS A 323 3.87 -2.72 -11.93
CA LYS A 323 3.03 -2.43 -10.77
C LYS A 323 3.63 -3.05 -9.51
N ALA A 324 3.24 -2.54 -8.36
CA ALA A 324 3.50 -3.16 -7.06
C ALA A 324 2.20 -3.21 -6.23
N TYR A 325 2.16 -4.13 -5.27
CA TYR A 325 1.09 -4.19 -4.27
C TYR A 325 1.69 -3.99 -2.88
N CYS A 326 0.92 -3.38 -1.99
CA CYS A 326 1.25 -3.31 -0.58
C CYS A 326 -0.01 -3.51 0.28
N LEU A 327 0.21 -3.75 1.57
CA LEU A 327 -0.87 -3.76 2.55
C LEU A 327 -1.39 -2.34 2.80
N GLU A 328 -2.56 -2.25 3.44
CA GLU A 328 -3.09 -1.00 4.00
C GLU A 328 -2.08 -0.40 4.99
N ASN A 329 -1.82 0.90 4.85
CA ASN A 329 -0.94 1.68 5.71
C ASN A 329 -1.57 3.06 5.94
N THR A 330 -2.26 3.20 7.06
CA THR A 330 -3.03 4.41 7.40
C THR A 330 -2.68 4.86 8.80
N PHE A 331 -2.93 6.13 9.10
CA PHE A 331 -2.56 6.71 10.39
C PHE A 331 -3.41 7.93 10.70
N ASP A 332 -3.48 8.31 11.98
CA ASP A 332 -4.06 9.59 12.37
C ASP A 332 -3.15 10.77 11.98
N VAL A 333 -3.68 11.99 12.08
CA VAL A 333 -2.99 13.21 11.64
C VAL A 333 -1.65 13.44 12.35
N ASN A 334 -1.50 13.01 13.61
CA ASN A 334 -0.26 13.21 14.35
C ASN A 334 0.86 12.25 13.90
N HIS A 335 0.49 11.20 13.18
CA HIS A 335 1.38 10.15 12.72
C HIS A 335 1.58 10.13 11.20
N MET A 336 1.22 11.23 10.51
CA MET A 336 1.61 11.49 9.10
C MET A 336 3.09 11.87 9.00
N MET A 337 3.95 10.89 9.25
CA MET A 337 5.39 11.05 9.48
C MET A 337 6.19 10.14 8.56
N GLN A 338 7.36 10.61 8.11
CA GLN A 338 8.15 9.89 7.11
C GLN A 338 8.67 8.53 7.58
N GLY A 339 8.72 8.27 8.89
CA GLY A 339 9.08 6.98 9.47
C GLY A 339 8.10 5.84 9.19
N GLN A 340 6.86 6.15 8.82
CA GLN A 340 5.79 5.16 8.68
C GLN A 340 4.94 5.33 7.42
N THR A 341 5.15 6.40 6.65
CA THR A 341 4.42 6.63 5.40
C THR A 341 5.04 5.84 4.25
N THR A 342 4.26 4.93 3.64
CA THR A 342 4.67 4.23 2.42
C THR A 342 5.03 5.24 1.33
N ARG A 343 6.21 5.05 0.72
CA ARG A 343 6.76 5.95 -0.29
C ARG A 343 7.24 5.19 -1.52
N VAL A 344 7.28 5.88 -2.66
CA VAL A 344 7.92 5.38 -3.89
C VAL A 344 9.33 5.93 -3.94
N VAL A 345 10.32 5.04 -4.05
CA VAL A 345 11.71 5.41 -4.29
C VAL A 345 11.98 5.22 -5.78
N LEU A 346 12.24 6.33 -6.47
CA LEU A 346 12.55 6.39 -7.89
C LEU A 346 14.07 6.42 -8.05
N LYS A 347 14.58 5.65 -9.01
CA LYS A 347 16.00 5.62 -9.37
C LYS A 347 16.16 6.00 -10.83
N GLY A 348 17.16 6.85 -11.06
CA GLY A 348 17.43 7.43 -12.35
C GLY A 348 18.91 7.65 -12.63
N THR A 349 19.19 8.18 -13.82
CA THR A 349 20.52 8.63 -14.22
C THR A 349 20.45 10.11 -14.55
N TYR A 350 21.23 10.92 -13.85
CA TYR A 350 21.36 12.35 -14.05
C TYR A 350 22.63 12.66 -14.83
N ARG A 351 22.52 13.52 -15.84
CA ARG A 351 23.61 13.92 -16.71
C ARG A 351 23.75 15.44 -16.70
N PRO A 352 24.75 15.98 -15.98
CA PRO A 352 25.08 17.39 -16.04
C PRO A 352 25.57 17.78 -17.43
N ASN A 353 25.23 18.97 -17.89
CA ASN A 353 25.76 19.51 -19.12
C ASN A 353 27.28 19.73 -19.00
N GLY A 354 28.05 19.22 -19.96
CA GLY A 354 29.51 19.33 -19.96
C GLY A 354 30.27 18.26 -19.17
N ILE A 355 29.57 17.33 -18.50
CA ILE A 355 30.17 16.11 -17.94
C ILE A 355 29.77 14.92 -18.83
N PRO A 356 30.72 14.06 -19.24
CA PRO A 356 30.42 12.88 -20.04
C PRO A 356 29.41 11.94 -19.37
N GLU A 357 28.71 11.17 -20.20
CA GLU A 357 27.72 10.20 -19.72
C GLU A 357 28.40 9.05 -18.96
N ASN A 358 27.72 8.52 -17.94
CA ASN A 358 28.24 7.47 -17.04
C ASN A 358 29.49 7.85 -16.24
N GLU A 359 29.89 9.13 -16.22
CA GLU A 359 30.91 9.60 -15.29
C GLU A 359 30.32 10.02 -13.94
N ASN A 360 31.17 10.02 -12.92
CA ASN A 360 30.82 10.57 -11.63
C ASN A 360 30.71 12.10 -11.73
N PHE A 361 29.70 12.65 -11.09
CA PHE A 361 29.68 14.08 -10.79
C PHE A 361 29.50 14.31 -9.30
N TYR A 362 29.83 15.52 -8.87
CA TYR A 362 29.92 15.86 -7.46
C TYR A 362 29.16 17.15 -7.17
N LYS A 363 28.65 17.27 -5.95
CA LYS A 363 28.03 18.50 -5.42
C LYS A 363 28.51 18.74 -3.99
N ILE A 364 28.82 19.99 -3.67
CA ILE A 364 29.31 20.43 -2.35
C ILE A 364 28.21 21.24 -1.67
N GLY A 365 27.66 20.72 -0.57
CA GLY A 365 26.67 21.38 0.27
C GLY A 365 25.50 21.97 -0.53
N SER A 366 25.23 23.25 -0.28
CA SER A 366 24.17 24.02 -0.94
C SER A 366 24.58 24.65 -2.28
N SER A 367 25.80 24.42 -2.77
CA SER A 367 26.24 24.93 -4.06
C SER A 367 25.34 24.43 -5.20
N THR A 368 25.05 25.32 -6.15
CA THR A 368 24.34 24.95 -7.39
C THR A 368 25.28 24.42 -8.47
N GLN A 369 26.60 24.46 -8.26
CA GLN A 369 27.57 23.93 -9.21
C GLN A 369 27.65 22.41 -9.13
N LEU A 370 27.87 21.79 -10.29
CA LEU A 370 28.16 20.36 -10.43
C LEU A 370 29.57 20.22 -10.98
N TRP A 371 30.39 19.40 -10.32
CA TRP A 371 31.79 19.22 -10.67
C TRP A 371 32.00 17.85 -11.31
N SER A 372 32.87 17.78 -12.32
CA SER A 372 33.56 16.53 -12.66
C SER A 372 34.60 16.21 -11.59
N GLN A 373 35.15 15.00 -11.59
CA GLN A 373 36.16 14.60 -10.61
C GLN A 373 37.38 15.55 -10.60
N ASP A 374 37.93 15.85 -11.78
CA ASP A 374 39.06 16.77 -11.93
C ASP A 374 38.73 18.18 -11.42
N ASN A 375 37.52 18.66 -11.67
CA ASN A 375 37.11 20.00 -11.26
C ASN A 375 36.81 20.06 -9.76
N LEU A 376 36.31 18.98 -9.15
CA LEU A 376 36.19 18.87 -7.69
C LEU A 376 37.57 18.94 -7.05
N GLN A 377 38.53 18.14 -7.52
CA GLN A 377 39.89 18.12 -6.98
C GLN A 377 40.57 19.50 -7.11
N LYS A 378 40.42 20.16 -8.26
CA LYS A 378 40.92 21.54 -8.46
C LYS A 378 40.25 22.55 -7.54
N GLN A 379 38.94 22.44 -7.33
CA GLN A 379 38.20 23.34 -6.44
C GLN A 379 38.69 23.21 -5.00
N VAL A 380 38.83 21.97 -4.49
CA VAL A 380 39.34 21.71 -3.14
C VAL A 380 40.80 22.17 -3.03
N LEU A 381 41.63 21.89 -4.04
CA LEU A 381 43.03 22.34 -4.07
C LEU A 381 43.14 23.87 -4.02
N ALA A 382 42.36 24.58 -4.84
CA ALA A 382 42.36 26.04 -4.83
C ALA A 382 41.99 26.60 -3.45
N LYS A 383 40.97 26.04 -2.79
CA LYS A 383 40.59 26.47 -1.43
C LYS A 383 41.59 26.09 -0.35
N ALA A 384 42.23 24.93 -0.48
CA ALA A 384 43.34 24.56 0.40
C ALA A 384 44.54 25.51 0.24
N GLN A 385 44.88 25.89 -0.99
CA GLN A 385 45.93 26.85 -1.29
C GLN A 385 45.59 28.24 -0.74
N ASP A 386 44.37 28.74 -0.94
CA ASP A 386 43.90 30.03 -0.37
C ASP A 386 44.12 30.07 1.15
N VAL A 387 43.68 29.03 1.87
CA VAL A 387 43.83 28.90 3.33
C VAL A 387 45.30 28.77 3.75
N LEU A 388 46.12 28.13 2.95
CA LEU A 388 47.55 27.89 3.20
C LEU A 388 48.46 28.95 2.56
N GLN A 389 47.93 30.15 2.27
CA GLN A 389 48.69 31.30 1.78
C GLN A 389 49.30 31.08 0.37
N ASN A 390 48.54 30.46 -0.53
CA ASN A 390 48.90 30.14 -1.91
C ASN A 390 50.15 29.26 -2.04
N ASP A 391 50.37 28.37 -1.08
CA ASP A 391 51.49 27.44 -1.08
C ASP A 391 51.36 26.40 -2.21
N THR A 392 52.37 26.33 -3.07
CA THR A 392 52.38 25.45 -4.23
C THR A 392 52.65 23.99 -3.90
N ASP A 393 53.13 23.69 -2.67
CA ASP A 393 53.41 22.33 -2.21
C ASP A 393 52.16 21.64 -1.63
N VAL A 394 50.99 22.28 -1.79
CA VAL A 394 49.70 21.71 -1.41
C VAL A 394 49.23 20.72 -2.46
N THR A 395 48.82 19.52 -2.02
CA THR A 395 48.26 18.49 -2.89
C THR A 395 46.93 17.99 -2.33
N VAL A 396 46.02 17.60 -3.22
CA VAL A 396 44.72 17.03 -2.88
C VAL A 396 44.55 15.70 -3.61
N ASP A 397 44.20 14.67 -2.86
CA ASP A 397 43.76 13.37 -3.36
C ASP A 397 42.35 13.07 -2.81
N LEU A 398 41.40 12.85 -3.73
CA LEU A 398 40.00 12.58 -3.37
C LEU A 398 39.81 11.20 -2.72
N GLY A 399 40.73 10.26 -2.89
CA GLY A 399 40.64 8.93 -2.28
C GLY A 399 39.32 8.22 -2.61
N SER A 400 38.64 7.70 -1.58
CA SER A 400 37.34 7.02 -1.74
C SER A 400 36.23 7.94 -2.23
N VAL A 401 36.29 9.25 -1.96
CA VAL A 401 35.28 10.22 -2.42
C VAL A 401 35.17 10.21 -3.93
N ALA A 402 36.26 9.94 -4.65
CA ALA A 402 36.26 9.84 -6.11
C ALA A 402 35.34 8.73 -6.64
N THR A 403 35.13 7.64 -5.89
CA THR A 403 34.55 6.39 -6.44
C THR A 403 33.40 5.82 -5.61
N ALA A 404 33.31 6.12 -4.32
CA ALA A 404 32.20 5.69 -3.49
C ALA A 404 30.98 6.59 -3.74
N LYS A 405 29.81 5.99 -3.96
CA LYS A 405 28.55 6.75 -4.03
C LYS A 405 28.18 7.31 -2.65
N GLY A 406 27.35 8.35 -2.65
CA GLY A 406 26.70 8.85 -1.44
C GLY A 406 27.33 10.13 -0.92
N PHE A 407 27.19 10.37 0.38
CA PHE A 407 27.63 11.60 1.03
C PHE A 407 28.91 11.37 1.84
N HIS A 408 29.88 12.27 1.63
CA HIS A 408 31.23 12.23 2.18
C HIS A 408 31.57 13.49 2.95
N ALA A 409 32.40 13.34 3.97
CA ALA A 409 33.01 14.46 4.69
C ALA A 409 34.23 15.00 3.92
N LEU A 410 34.51 16.31 4.05
CA LEU A 410 35.74 16.89 3.50
C LEU A 410 36.99 16.24 4.11
N SER A 411 36.92 15.83 5.38
CA SER A 411 38.01 15.16 6.07
C SER A 411 38.38 13.79 5.48
N GLU A 412 37.53 13.19 4.64
CA GLU A 412 37.83 11.97 3.88
C GLU A 412 38.77 12.22 2.69
N ILE A 413 38.86 13.47 2.21
CA ILE A 413 39.79 13.88 1.15
C ILE A 413 41.18 14.10 1.77
N ASP A 414 42.24 13.56 1.18
CA ASP A 414 43.61 13.72 1.67
C ASP A 414 44.22 15.03 1.16
N ILE A 415 44.35 16.00 2.07
CA ILE A 415 44.94 17.31 1.80
C ILE A 415 46.28 17.36 2.51
N LYS A 416 47.35 17.55 1.75
CA LYS A 416 48.73 17.58 2.25
C LYS A 416 49.41 18.88 1.91
N LYS A 417 50.36 19.29 2.75
CA LYS A 417 51.37 20.32 2.47
C LYS A 417 52.74 19.70 2.66
N ALA A 418 53.59 19.75 1.62
CA ALA A 418 54.90 19.10 1.62
C ALA A 418 54.81 17.63 2.10
N ASP A 419 53.87 16.88 1.50
CA ASP A 419 53.55 15.47 1.78
C ASP A 419 53.02 15.14 3.18
N VAL A 420 52.81 16.14 4.05
CA VAL A 420 52.25 15.97 5.40
C VAL A 420 50.78 16.38 5.41
N ARG A 421 49.92 15.51 5.96
CA ARG A 421 48.48 15.79 6.11
C ARG A 421 48.27 17.08 6.93
N VAL A 422 47.41 17.95 6.44
CA VAL A 422 47.09 19.21 7.13
C VAL A 422 46.29 18.95 8.41
N SER A 423 46.35 19.89 9.37
CA SER A 423 45.64 19.76 10.65
C SER A 423 44.13 19.94 10.51
N ASP A 424 43.37 19.48 11.50
CA ASP A 424 41.92 19.63 11.54
C ASP A 424 41.47 21.11 11.53
N ASP A 425 42.26 22.01 12.12
CA ASP A 425 42.03 23.46 12.05
C ASP A 425 42.11 24.01 10.62
N VAL A 426 43.03 23.47 9.81
CA VAL A 426 43.12 23.80 8.39
C VAL A 426 41.92 23.23 7.64
N TYR A 427 41.52 21.99 7.91
CA TYR A 427 40.30 21.41 7.34
C TYR A 427 39.05 22.25 7.63
N ALA A 428 38.89 22.74 8.87
CA ALA A 428 37.75 23.58 9.25
C ALA A 428 37.71 24.90 8.46
N LYS A 429 38.88 25.51 8.22
CA LYS A 429 38.99 26.72 7.38
C LYS A 429 38.65 26.44 5.92
N ILE A 430 39.13 25.32 5.37
CA ILE A 430 38.81 24.90 3.99
C ILE A 430 37.31 24.60 3.86
N ALA A 431 36.70 23.93 4.84
CA ALA A 431 35.26 23.69 4.87
C ALA A 431 34.48 25.00 4.80
N THR A 432 34.88 26.01 5.58
CA THR A 432 34.26 27.34 5.55
C THR A 432 34.38 27.99 4.17
N GLU A 433 35.55 27.94 3.54
CA GLU A 433 35.78 28.47 2.18
C GLU A 433 34.99 27.72 1.09
N LEU A 434 34.61 26.47 1.35
CA LEU A 434 33.74 25.67 0.49
C LEU A 434 32.24 25.85 0.81
N GLY A 435 31.89 26.68 1.79
CA GLY A 435 30.51 26.92 2.22
C GLY A 435 29.92 25.76 3.03
N LEU A 436 30.76 24.94 3.67
CA LEU A 436 30.36 23.84 4.54
C LEU A 436 30.37 24.28 6.00
N SER A 437 29.41 23.79 6.78
CA SER A 437 29.32 24.05 8.23
C SER A 437 30.45 23.39 9.03
N SER A 438 30.96 22.26 8.54
CA SER A 438 32.00 21.47 9.20
C SER A 438 32.72 20.60 8.16
N ALA A 439 34.01 20.32 8.41
CA ALA A 439 34.79 19.39 7.59
C ALA A 439 34.38 17.92 7.80
N SER A 440 33.71 17.62 8.91
CA SER A 440 33.26 16.28 9.29
C SER A 440 31.83 15.97 8.87
N ASP A 441 31.06 16.99 8.47
CA ASP A 441 29.70 16.79 7.98
C ASP A 441 29.75 16.15 6.60
N LYS A 442 28.89 15.15 6.36
CA LYS A 442 28.78 14.46 5.08
C LYS A 442 28.07 15.33 4.03
N SER A 443 28.75 16.36 3.55
CA SER A 443 28.20 17.40 2.68
C SER A 443 28.75 17.39 1.25
N ILE A 444 29.65 16.46 0.92
CA ILE A 444 30.13 16.26 -0.45
C ILE A 444 29.41 15.05 -1.03
N ALA A 445 28.53 15.27 -2.00
CA ALA A 445 27.78 14.21 -2.67
C ALA A 445 28.56 13.68 -3.88
N THR A 446 28.73 12.36 -3.95
CA THR A 446 29.27 11.65 -5.11
C THR A 446 28.16 10.87 -5.81
N TYR A 447 27.80 11.31 -7.02
CA TYR A 447 26.81 10.67 -7.87
C TYR A 447 27.51 9.66 -8.76
N PHE A 448 27.64 8.44 -8.27
CA PHE A 448 28.38 7.39 -8.96
C PHE A 448 27.70 7.01 -10.27
N ASN A 449 28.41 7.18 -11.40
CA ASN A 449 27.91 7.05 -12.76
C ASN A 449 26.60 7.84 -13.00
N GLY A 450 26.45 8.99 -12.32
CA GLY A 450 25.27 9.84 -12.42
C GLY A 450 24.00 9.28 -11.74
N GLN A 451 24.09 8.20 -10.96
CA GLN A 451 22.92 7.63 -10.30
C GLN A 451 22.28 8.62 -9.31
N VAL A 452 20.95 8.76 -9.41
CA VAL A 452 20.15 9.63 -8.54
C VAL A 452 18.91 8.92 -8.02
N TYR A 453 18.48 9.33 -6.83
CA TYR A 453 17.28 8.82 -6.16
C TYR A 453 16.32 9.96 -5.81
N TYR A 454 15.02 9.72 -5.99
CA TYR A 454 13.95 10.64 -5.61
C TYR A 454 12.89 9.90 -4.79
N ILE A 455 12.24 10.61 -3.87
CA ILE A 455 11.13 10.10 -3.08
C ILE A 455 9.84 10.75 -3.55
N ALA A 456 8.81 9.95 -3.77
CA ALA A 456 7.44 10.41 -3.94
C ALA A 456 6.55 9.78 -2.86
N ARG A 457 5.87 10.61 -2.06
CA ARG A 457 4.90 10.16 -1.05
C ARG A 457 3.51 10.07 -1.68
N ILE A 458 2.76 9.05 -1.30
CA ILE A 458 1.47 8.75 -1.92
C ILE A 458 0.37 9.48 -1.16
N LYS A 459 -0.20 10.51 -1.79
CA LYS A 459 -1.38 11.18 -1.26
C LYS A 459 -2.62 10.32 -1.51
N HIS A 460 -3.41 10.07 -0.47
CA HIS A 460 -4.68 9.37 -0.61
C HIS A 460 -5.80 10.35 -0.94
N PHE A 461 -6.03 11.31 -0.05
CA PHE A 461 -6.82 12.50 -0.37
C PHE A 461 -5.89 13.58 -0.93
N GLY A 462 -6.13 13.95 -2.18
CA GLY A 462 -5.33 14.96 -2.88
C GLY A 462 -5.51 16.37 -2.30
N ASP A 463 -4.77 17.34 -2.84
CA ASP A 463 -4.76 18.72 -2.34
C ASP A 463 -6.12 19.42 -2.37
N ALA A 464 -7.07 18.93 -3.19
CA ALA A 464 -8.44 19.44 -3.20
C ALA A 464 -9.24 19.07 -1.93
N ASP A 465 -9.04 17.86 -1.42
CA ASP A 465 -9.74 17.32 -0.24
C ASP A 465 -8.96 17.61 1.06
N CYS A 466 -7.64 17.72 0.98
CA CYS A 466 -6.74 17.97 2.11
C CYS A 466 -5.65 19.01 1.75
N PRO A 467 -5.97 20.30 1.59
CA PRO A 467 -5.03 21.30 1.08
C PRO A 467 -3.88 21.61 2.05
N TRP A 468 -2.65 21.67 1.53
CA TRP A 468 -1.46 22.19 2.25
C TRP A 468 -0.52 22.86 1.25
N ASN A 469 0.02 24.03 1.59
CA ASN A 469 0.98 24.75 0.75
C ASN A 469 2.36 24.82 1.41
N ILE A 470 3.40 24.94 0.57
CA ILE A 470 4.77 25.17 1.02
C ILE A 470 4.82 26.41 1.94
N GLY A 471 5.40 26.24 3.12
CA GLY A 471 5.49 27.27 4.15
C GLY A 471 4.35 27.26 5.18
N ASP A 472 3.27 26.51 4.95
CA ASP A 472 2.19 26.35 5.94
C ASP A 472 2.68 25.49 7.13
N PRO A 473 2.21 25.76 8.38
CA PRO A 473 2.46 24.86 9.50
C PRO A 473 1.96 23.44 9.22
N THR A 474 2.73 22.43 9.61
CA THR A 474 2.38 21.02 9.39
C THR A 474 1.28 20.57 10.35
N TYR A 475 0.10 20.35 9.79
CA TYR A 475 -1.10 19.67 10.29
C TYR A 475 -1.77 20.16 11.58
N GLY A 476 -1.03 20.34 12.67
CA GLY A 476 -1.55 20.80 13.96
C GLY A 476 -2.65 19.92 14.58
N GLY A 477 -2.73 18.64 14.21
CA GLY A 477 -3.79 17.73 14.67
C GLY A 477 -5.18 17.99 14.07
N ASP A 478 -5.27 18.80 13.01
CA ASP A 478 -6.54 19.19 12.39
C ASP A 478 -7.07 18.08 11.47
N ASN A 479 -7.90 17.20 12.02
CA ASN A 479 -8.53 16.08 11.30
C ASN A 479 -9.42 16.55 10.15
N GLU A 480 -10.20 17.61 10.34
CA GLU A 480 -11.11 18.16 9.32
C GLU A 480 -10.32 18.57 8.07
N LYS A 481 -9.12 19.14 8.23
CA LYS A 481 -8.29 19.52 7.09
C LYS A 481 -7.42 18.40 6.53
N TYR A 482 -6.78 17.59 7.38
CA TYR A 482 -5.63 16.79 6.94
C TYR A 482 -5.77 15.28 7.09
N LEU A 483 -6.80 14.77 7.78
CA LEU A 483 -6.92 13.32 7.98
C LEU A 483 -7.05 12.60 6.64
N GLY A 484 -6.11 11.68 6.39
CA GLY A 484 -6.03 10.88 5.18
C GLY A 484 -5.38 11.57 3.99
N ARG A 485 -4.69 12.71 4.19
CA ARG A 485 -3.86 13.32 3.15
C ARG A 485 -2.85 12.32 2.55
N TYR A 486 -2.14 11.59 3.41
CA TYR A 486 -1.25 10.50 3.02
C TYR A 486 -1.77 9.16 3.55
N GLY A 487 -1.45 8.08 2.84
CA GLY A 487 -1.78 6.72 3.28
C GLY A 487 -2.09 5.78 2.12
N MET A 488 -2.10 4.49 2.42
CA MET A 488 -2.47 3.42 1.50
C MET A 488 -3.72 2.75 2.04
N VAL A 489 -4.86 2.89 1.35
CA VAL A 489 -6.13 2.26 1.74
C VAL A 489 -6.38 1.05 0.86
N ARG A 490 -6.83 -0.06 1.45
CA ARG A 490 -7.11 -1.28 0.70
C ARG A 490 -8.10 -1.06 -0.46
N ASN A 491 -7.95 -1.85 -1.53
CA ASN A 491 -8.74 -1.79 -2.75
C ASN A 491 -8.66 -0.46 -3.52
N ASN A 492 -7.62 0.35 -3.32
CA ASN A 492 -7.32 1.52 -4.14
C ASN A 492 -6.14 1.27 -5.08
N TRP A 493 -6.17 1.91 -6.25
CA TRP A 493 -5.06 1.94 -7.20
C TRP A 493 -4.51 3.36 -7.25
N TYR A 494 -3.29 3.54 -6.77
CA TYR A 494 -2.53 4.79 -6.86
C TYR A 494 -1.64 4.78 -8.12
N GLU A 495 -1.95 5.64 -9.07
CA GLU A 495 -1.13 5.88 -10.25
C GLU A 495 -0.33 7.17 -10.05
N LEU A 496 1.00 7.05 -10.03
CA LEU A 496 1.90 8.18 -9.88
C LEU A 496 2.46 8.55 -11.24
N ASN A 497 2.19 9.77 -11.70
CA ASN A 497 2.73 10.31 -12.94
C ASN A 497 3.85 11.31 -12.64
N VAL A 498 5.08 10.98 -13.05
CA VAL A 498 6.24 11.87 -12.88
C VAL A 498 6.17 12.97 -13.95
N LEU A 499 5.79 14.18 -13.53
CA LEU A 499 5.59 15.33 -14.41
C LEU A 499 6.87 16.08 -14.70
N SER A 500 7.66 16.35 -13.66
CA SER A 500 8.90 17.11 -13.79
C SER A 500 9.89 16.79 -12.68
N VAL A 501 11.17 17.06 -12.97
CA VAL A 501 12.27 17.00 -12.01
C VAL A 501 12.87 18.40 -11.94
N SER A 502 13.13 18.93 -10.75
CA SER A 502 13.65 20.29 -10.59
C SER A 502 15.16 20.32 -10.48
N ASN A 503 15.77 19.40 -9.72
CA ASN A 503 17.21 19.40 -9.42
C ASN A 503 17.76 17.96 -9.45
N PRO A 504 19.09 17.77 -9.40
CA PRO A 504 19.65 16.46 -9.07
C PRO A 504 19.00 15.90 -7.80
N GLY A 505 18.69 14.62 -7.80
CA GLY A 505 18.16 13.91 -6.64
C GLY A 505 19.25 13.65 -5.60
N SER A 506 19.06 12.63 -4.78
CA SER A 506 20.08 12.17 -3.83
C SER A 506 21.06 11.20 -4.50
N PRO A 507 22.37 11.21 -4.16
CA PRO A 507 23.36 10.24 -4.66
C PRO A 507 23.16 8.81 -4.12
N ASP A 508 22.37 8.65 -3.06
CA ASP A 508 21.93 7.36 -2.52
C ASP A 508 20.45 7.42 -2.12
N VAL A 509 19.85 6.29 -1.78
CA VAL A 509 18.46 6.27 -1.27
C VAL A 509 18.36 7.20 -0.06
N PRO A 510 17.47 8.21 -0.09
CA PRO A 510 17.34 9.15 1.02
C PRO A 510 16.99 8.45 2.34
N ASP A 511 17.72 8.82 3.39
CA ASP A 511 17.47 8.37 4.75
C ASP A 511 16.03 8.65 5.17
N ILE A 512 15.51 7.80 6.05
CA ILE A 512 14.18 7.96 6.65
C ILE A 512 14.28 8.96 7.80
N LYS A 513 13.58 10.08 7.69
CA LYS A 513 13.52 11.11 8.74
C LYS A 513 12.32 10.86 9.66
N HIS A 514 12.49 9.95 10.61
CA HIS A 514 11.40 9.41 11.44
C HIS A 514 10.54 10.46 12.16
N ASP A 515 11.15 11.54 12.64
CA ASP A 515 10.50 12.63 13.38
C ASP A 515 10.08 13.82 12.50
N THR A 516 10.14 13.66 11.18
CA THR A 516 9.75 14.70 10.23
C THR A 516 8.37 14.39 9.62
N PRO A 517 7.47 15.38 9.52
CA PRO A 517 6.21 15.25 8.79
C PRO A 517 6.39 14.92 7.30
N ASP A 518 5.33 14.39 6.67
CA ASP A 518 5.37 14.02 5.25
C ASP A 518 5.46 15.21 4.28
N ASP A 519 4.76 16.31 4.57
CA ASP A 519 4.89 17.55 3.82
C ASP A 519 6.15 18.32 4.28
N GLU A 520 7.00 18.63 3.30
CA GLU A 520 8.23 19.39 3.49
C GLU A 520 8.24 20.62 2.59
N ASN A 521 9.20 21.53 2.82
CA ASN A 521 9.30 22.76 2.03
C ASN A 521 10.15 22.59 0.76
N ASP A 522 10.91 21.49 0.67
CA ASP A 522 11.86 21.24 -0.41
C ASP A 522 11.43 20.02 -1.25
N TYR A 523 11.01 20.25 -2.49
CA TYR A 523 10.64 19.19 -3.43
C TYR A 523 11.57 19.18 -4.65
N TYR A 524 12.13 18.00 -4.91
CA TYR A 524 13.04 17.77 -6.04
C TYR A 524 12.35 17.14 -7.27
N ILE A 525 11.16 16.59 -7.06
CA ILE A 525 10.34 15.92 -8.07
C ILE A 525 8.88 16.34 -7.91
N GLN A 526 8.20 16.58 -9.03
CA GLN A 526 6.77 16.82 -9.07
C GLN A 526 6.07 15.58 -9.62
N VAL A 527 5.23 14.99 -8.78
CA VAL A 527 4.44 13.82 -9.12
C VAL A 527 2.97 14.14 -8.93
N GLU A 528 2.17 13.80 -9.92
CA GLU A 528 0.71 13.78 -9.81
C GLU A 528 0.29 12.37 -9.35
N VAL A 529 -0.55 12.31 -8.31
CA VAL A 529 -1.10 11.04 -7.81
C VAL A 529 -2.57 10.97 -8.17
N ASN A 530 -2.90 10.02 -9.04
CA ASN A 530 -4.27 9.71 -9.42
C ASN A 530 -4.73 8.47 -8.66
N VAL A 531 -5.76 8.60 -7.83
CA VAL A 531 -6.42 7.43 -7.20
C VAL A 531 -7.47 6.90 -8.18
N LEU A 532 -7.09 5.85 -8.91
CA LEU A 532 -7.91 5.20 -9.92
C LEU A 532 -8.82 4.13 -9.31
N ALA A 533 -9.94 3.90 -9.98
CA ALA A 533 -10.77 2.74 -9.69
C ALA A 533 -10.07 1.44 -10.09
N TRP A 534 -9.95 0.49 -9.15
CA TRP A 534 -9.38 -0.82 -9.43
C TRP A 534 -10.44 -1.79 -10.01
N ALA A 535 -10.78 -1.57 -11.29
CA ALA A 535 -11.88 -2.22 -12.02
C ALA A 535 -11.40 -3.21 -13.12
N LYS A 536 -12.20 -4.25 -13.40
CA LYS A 536 -12.03 -5.22 -14.51
C LYS A 536 -12.85 -4.71 -15.67
N ARG A 537 -12.33 -4.78 -16.90
CA ARG A 537 -13.21 -4.85 -18.08
C ARG A 537 -12.91 -6.13 -18.85
N VAL A 538 -13.90 -6.61 -19.59
CA VAL A 538 -13.76 -7.76 -20.47
C VAL A 538 -13.98 -7.24 -21.89
N GLN A 539 -12.92 -7.18 -22.69
CA GLN A 539 -13.02 -6.96 -24.12
C GLN A 539 -13.12 -8.33 -24.82
N ASN A 540 -14.28 -8.61 -25.40
CA ASN A 540 -14.40 -9.66 -26.42
C ASN A 540 -14.05 -9.03 -27.76
N VAL A 541 -12.94 -9.46 -28.37
CA VAL A 541 -12.58 -9.08 -29.74
C VAL A 541 -12.90 -10.28 -30.63
N ASP A 542 -13.95 -10.18 -31.43
CA ASP A 542 -14.13 -11.08 -32.57
C ASP A 542 -13.13 -10.64 -33.66
N LEU A 543 -12.27 -11.58 -34.08
CA LEU A 543 -11.24 -11.36 -35.10
C LEU A 543 -11.82 -11.27 -36.52
#